data_AF-A0A957RJU9-F1
#
_entry.id   AF-A0A957RJU9-F1
#
_cell.length_a   1.000
_cell.length_b   1.000
_cell.length_c   1.000
_cell.angle_alpha   90.00
_cell.angle_beta   90.00
_cell.angle_gamma   90.00
#
_symmetry.space_group_name_H-M   'P 1'
#
loop_
_entity.id
_entity.type
_entity.pdbx_description
1 polymer ?
#
loop_
_entity_poly.entity_id
_entity_poly.type
_entity_poly.pdbx_seq_one_letter_code
_entity_poly.pdbx_strand_id
1 'polypeptide(L)'
;MTEYLDRWLSAAIRHEIEQRFYRRINEQASLERLIDDPDFMTAPLNHVGLFADHGVVHVRDVANQVLNVLDVCHGVLIPQRPPQRFAFMQGYGVLLAYFHDIGMVDFSAFGRAMHPEFAAQAVFDPALDDLIDAIWQENSGGLAWHLLALAQRGELGREPKQVLRELLSLSIGHSKSKVPVALLNDPPALRRALVRAVTSDLHALYAEQQAQKGKHAARPLDDAAEHGQMSLTRAAQPLPPDAFGWLTDGRLALAELAEDAIDTVRALRAADALRQRGAVLETSGHYQVFVDRHRGNSLYALRLSRERLYLLELSDPISAGEANIASSEVERTGDLRISFHRGSFSAPGAIDHAARCAALVVLDIQRDVIESFERTNTPRELKPATEMVIYLEETEDDPAFVHLVKQEIARLDAGIADRVRPTPSLATVSPEERARYLAAQPLAWALPLRQELLAHMARTGFAAERIDADRAFANVRLAELAAEEVLVRAGTPAAFVYVPLGPGLSIFPLGGYHSFPAEPWLLLGATGVVRGAERSATIVAERDTQVLMIPSSVYLAHWHHTLSIAEFQAAIERVRA
;
A
#
# COMPACT_ATOMS: atom_id res chain seq x y z
N MET A 1 -16.06 4.55 6.04
CA MET A 1 -15.17 4.41 4.85
C MET A 1 -15.94 4.30 3.55
N THR A 2 -17.04 3.52 3.44
CA THR A 2 -17.83 3.41 2.19
C THR A 2 -18.51 4.70 1.74
N GLU A 3 -18.90 5.59 2.66
CA GLU A 3 -19.51 6.89 2.33
C GLU A 3 -18.61 7.79 1.45
N TYR A 4 -17.28 7.58 1.49
CA TYR A 4 -16.35 8.34 0.66
C TYR A 4 -16.34 7.87 -0.80
N LEU A 5 -16.60 6.58 -1.05
CA LEU A 5 -16.70 6.03 -2.40
C LEU A 5 -17.99 6.45 -3.10
N ASP A 6 -19.07 6.71 -2.35
CA ASP A 6 -20.37 7.11 -2.90
C ASP A 6 -20.32 8.46 -3.63
N ARG A 7 -19.30 9.28 -3.37
CA ARG A 7 -19.00 10.49 -4.15
C ARG A 7 -18.65 10.18 -5.60
N TRP A 8 -18.03 9.04 -5.87
CA TRP A 8 -17.46 8.69 -7.17
C TRP A 8 -18.26 7.60 -7.88
N LEU A 9 -18.81 6.65 -7.13
CA LEU A 9 -19.61 5.56 -7.65
C LEU A 9 -20.72 5.25 -6.67
N SER A 10 -21.98 5.45 -7.09
CA SER A 10 -23.13 5.34 -6.20
C SER A 10 -23.24 3.95 -5.57
N ALA A 11 -23.77 3.89 -4.35
CA ALA A 11 -24.01 2.63 -3.66
C ALA A 11 -24.83 1.63 -4.49
N ALA A 12 -25.76 2.12 -5.33
CA ALA A 12 -26.57 1.28 -6.22
C ALA A 12 -25.71 0.61 -7.30
N ILE A 13 -24.90 1.38 -8.04
CA ILE A 13 -24.01 0.83 -9.06
C ILE A 13 -22.97 -0.11 -8.44
N ARG A 14 -22.39 0.26 -7.29
CA ARG A 14 -21.45 -0.62 -6.56
C ARG A 14 -22.12 -1.93 -6.18
N HIS A 15 -23.33 -1.87 -5.64
CA HIS A 15 -24.09 -3.06 -5.27
C HIS A 15 -24.34 -3.98 -6.47
N GLU A 16 -24.73 -3.45 -7.63
CA GLU A 16 -24.96 -4.24 -8.83
C GLU A 16 -23.68 -4.96 -9.31
N ILE A 17 -22.53 -4.28 -9.34
CA ILE A 17 -21.24 -4.90 -9.68
C ILE A 17 -20.89 -6.00 -8.67
N GLU A 18 -21.03 -5.68 -7.37
CA GLU A 18 -20.76 -6.62 -6.28
C GLU A 18 -21.64 -7.87 -6.36
N GLN A 19 -22.95 -7.73 -6.62
CA GLN A 19 -23.84 -8.88 -6.75
C GLN A 19 -23.55 -9.71 -7.99
N ARG A 20 -23.25 -9.05 -9.12
CA ARG A 20 -23.07 -9.73 -10.41
C ARG A 20 -21.78 -10.53 -10.50
N PHE A 21 -20.69 -10.02 -9.93
CA PHE A 21 -19.36 -10.61 -10.04
C PHE A 21 -18.80 -11.05 -8.68
N TYR A 22 -18.59 -10.11 -7.77
CA TYR A 22 -17.82 -10.36 -6.55
C TYR A 22 -18.51 -11.31 -5.56
N ARG A 23 -19.83 -11.29 -5.46
CA ARG A 23 -20.59 -12.26 -4.67
C ARG A 23 -20.33 -13.69 -5.14
N ARG A 24 -20.25 -13.91 -6.46
CA ARG A 24 -19.95 -15.24 -7.02
C ARG A 24 -18.51 -15.67 -6.69
N ILE A 25 -17.57 -14.72 -6.70
CA ILE A 25 -16.18 -14.94 -6.27
C ILE A 25 -16.15 -15.37 -4.79
N ASN A 26 -16.83 -14.62 -3.92
CA ASN A 26 -16.90 -14.94 -2.48
C ASN A 26 -17.57 -16.31 -2.24
N GLU A 27 -18.68 -16.60 -2.93
CA GLU A 27 -19.37 -17.89 -2.83
C GLU A 27 -18.45 -19.05 -3.27
N GLN A 28 -17.73 -18.93 -4.39
CA GLN A 28 -16.81 -19.98 -4.87
C GLN A 28 -15.60 -20.19 -3.95
N ALA A 29 -15.12 -19.13 -3.29
CA ALA A 29 -14.02 -19.21 -2.34
C ALA A 29 -14.42 -19.77 -0.97
N SER A 30 -15.73 -19.88 -0.68
CA SER A 30 -16.22 -20.37 0.62
C SER A 30 -15.88 -21.83 0.87
N LEU A 31 -15.65 -22.20 2.14
CA LEU A 31 -15.23 -23.56 2.46
C LEU A 31 -16.36 -24.54 2.18
N GLU A 32 -17.62 -24.11 2.34
CA GLU A 32 -18.82 -24.86 1.97
C GLU A 32 -18.80 -25.36 0.53
N ARG A 33 -18.17 -24.61 -0.39
CA ARG A 33 -18.00 -25.00 -1.79
C ARG A 33 -16.71 -25.79 -2.00
N LEU A 34 -15.62 -25.35 -1.38
CA LEU A 34 -14.30 -25.94 -1.60
C LEU A 34 -14.15 -27.36 -1.03
N ILE A 35 -14.90 -27.74 0.01
CA ILE A 35 -14.85 -29.11 0.53
C ILE A 35 -15.30 -30.18 -0.48
N ASP A 36 -16.14 -29.79 -1.43
CA ASP A 36 -16.64 -30.67 -2.48
C ASP A 36 -15.76 -30.62 -3.73
N ASP A 37 -14.72 -29.78 -3.74
CA ASP A 37 -13.76 -29.65 -4.84
C ASP A 37 -12.57 -30.62 -4.65
N PRO A 38 -12.41 -31.64 -5.51
CA PRO A 38 -11.33 -32.62 -5.37
C PRO A 38 -9.93 -32.01 -5.47
N ASP A 39 -9.76 -30.94 -6.25
CA ASP A 39 -8.46 -30.30 -6.45
C ASP A 39 -8.06 -29.53 -5.19
N PHE A 40 -9.03 -28.87 -4.55
CA PHE A 40 -8.82 -28.25 -3.23
C PHE A 40 -8.46 -29.29 -2.17
N MET A 41 -9.18 -30.41 -2.13
CA MET A 41 -8.93 -31.46 -1.13
C MET A 41 -7.57 -32.17 -1.33
N THR A 42 -7.10 -32.26 -2.58
CA THR A 42 -5.82 -32.91 -2.92
C THR A 42 -4.62 -31.98 -2.72
N ALA A 43 -4.75 -30.72 -3.15
CA ALA A 43 -3.65 -29.76 -3.17
C ALA A 43 -4.14 -28.34 -2.85
N PRO A 44 -4.58 -28.07 -1.60
CA PRO A 44 -5.19 -26.79 -1.23
C PRO A 44 -4.25 -25.60 -1.47
N LEU A 45 -2.93 -25.81 -1.30
CA LEU A 45 -1.88 -24.83 -1.60
C LEU A 45 -1.89 -24.29 -3.03
N ASN A 46 -2.29 -25.12 -3.99
CA ASN A 46 -2.31 -24.75 -5.41
C ASN A 46 -3.68 -24.25 -5.85
N HIS A 47 -4.69 -24.34 -4.98
CA HIS A 47 -6.06 -24.04 -5.30
C HIS A 47 -6.40 -22.57 -5.02
N VAL A 48 -6.89 -21.87 -6.03
CA VAL A 48 -7.14 -20.42 -5.96
C VAL A 48 -8.11 -20.04 -4.86
N GLY A 49 -9.10 -20.88 -4.55
CA GLY A 49 -10.08 -20.61 -3.49
C GLY A 49 -9.49 -20.45 -2.10
N LEU A 50 -8.26 -20.94 -1.85
CA LEU A 50 -7.61 -20.76 -0.56
C LEU A 50 -7.05 -19.35 -0.36
N PHE A 51 -6.39 -18.81 -1.38
CA PHE A 51 -5.62 -17.56 -1.31
C PHE A 51 -6.21 -16.43 -2.16
N ALA A 52 -7.31 -16.67 -2.88
CA ALA A 52 -8.00 -15.62 -3.61
C ALA A 52 -8.47 -14.55 -2.64
N ASP A 53 -8.06 -13.33 -2.88
CA ASP A 53 -8.49 -12.14 -2.17
C ASP A 53 -9.40 -11.25 -3.01
N HIS A 54 -9.72 -11.60 -4.26
CA HIS A 54 -10.36 -10.74 -5.25
C HIS A 54 -11.89 -10.54 -5.04
N GLY A 55 -12.37 -10.60 -3.78
CA GLY A 55 -13.78 -10.50 -3.39
C GLY A 55 -14.25 -9.08 -3.07
N VAL A 56 -15.47 -8.92 -2.52
CA VAL A 56 -16.08 -7.61 -2.24
C VAL A 56 -15.24 -6.72 -1.30
N VAL A 57 -14.59 -7.31 -0.30
CA VAL A 57 -13.77 -6.56 0.66
C VAL A 57 -12.55 -5.95 -0.04
N HIS A 58 -11.87 -6.75 -0.85
CA HIS A 58 -10.71 -6.33 -1.62
C HIS A 58 -11.03 -5.22 -2.61
N VAL A 59 -12.06 -5.37 -3.45
CA VAL A 59 -12.37 -4.34 -4.46
C VAL A 59 -12.68 -2.98 -3.82
N ARG A 60 -13.35 -3.00 -2.65
CA ARG A 60 -13.60 -1.77 -1.88
C ARG A 60 -12.33 -1.20 -1.29
N ASP A 61 -11.42 -2.04 -0.82
CA ASP A 61 -10.13 -1.61 -0.28
C ASP A 61 -9.27 -0.99 -1.39
N VAL A 62 -9.11 -1.67 -2.53
CA VAL A 62 -8.40 -1.15 -3.71
C VAL A 62 -9.00 0.18 -4.19
N ALA A 63 -10.33 0.30 -4.25
CA ALA A 63 -10.98 1.55 -4.62
C ALA A 63 -10.64 2.72 -3.67
N ASN A 64 -10.56 2.48 -2.36
CA ASN A 64 -10.10 3.49 -1.40
C ASN A 64 -8.60 3.77 -1.56
N GLN A 65 -7.79 2.73 -1.77
CA GLN A 65 -6.35 2.88 -1.96
C GLN A 65 -6.00 3.64 -3.24
N VAL A 66 -6.79 3.52 -4.32
CA VAL A 66 -6.60 4.34 -5.52
C VAL A 66 -6.73 5.82 -5.19
N LEU A 67 -7.72 6.20 -4.39
CA LEU A 67 -7.91 7.58 -3.96
C LEU A 67 -6.74 8.06 -3.11
N ASN A 68 -6.27 7.23 -2.17
CA ASN A 68 -5.12 7.54 -1.33
C ASN A 68 -3.83 7.69 -2.16
N VAL A 69 -3.55 6.75 -3.06
CA VAL A 69 -2.38 6.76 -3.94
C VAL A 69 -2.40 7.99 -4.85
N LEU A 70 -3.55 8.31 -5.47
CA LEU A 70 -3.67 9.50 -6.30
C LEU A 70 -3.36 10.77 -5.50
N ASP A 71 -3.86 10.88 -4.28
CA ASP A 71 -3.67 12.06 -3.42
C ASP A 71 -2.19 12.24 -3.00
N VAL A 72 -1.50 11.16 -2.63
CA VAL A 72 -0.08 11.23 -2.22
C VAL A 72 0.89 11.37 -3.40
N CYS A 73 0.55 10.81 -4.56
CA CYS A 73 1.41 10.84 -5.74
C CYS A 73 1.28 12.14 -6.54
N HIS A 74 0.23 12.93 -6.33
CA HIS A 74 -0.08 14.12 -7.11
C HIS A 74 0.98 15.21 -6.95
N GLY A 75 1.65 15.58 -8.05
CA GLY A 75 2.76 16.52 -8.03
C GLY A 75 4.08 15.93 -7.54
N VAL A 76 4.14 14.60 -7.30
CA VAL A 76 5.33 13.90 -6.81
C VAL A 76 5.73 12.77 -7.78
N LEU A 77 4.85 11.78 -7.99
CA LEU A 77 5.08 10.65 -8.91
C LEU A 77 4.27 10.76 -10.21
N ILE A 78 3.20 11.57 -10.18
CA ILE A 78 2.43 11.97 -11.36
C ILE A 78 2.39 13.51 -11.42
N PRO A 79 2.35 14.13 -12.61
CA PRO A 79 2.37 15.59 -12.68
C PRO A 79 1.12 16.21 -12.09
N GLN A 80 1.27 17.43 -11.57
CA GLN A 80 0.15 18.17 -11.01
C GLN A 80 -0.92 18.40 -12.08
N ARG A 81 -2.18 18.32 -11.67
CA ARG A 81 -3.37 18.39 -12.52
C ARG A 81 -4.30 19.47 -11.98
N PRO A 82 -4.98 20.23 -12.85
CA PRO A 82 -6.09 21.08 -12.44
C PRO A 82 -7.15 20.26 -11.68
N PRO A 83 -7.88 20.87 -10.72
CA PRO A 83 -8.84 20.16 -9.88
C PRO A 83 -9.87 19.29 -10.65
N GLN A 84 -10.31 19.76 -11.82
CA GLN A 84 -11.27 19.01 -12.65
C GLN A 84 -10.67 17.74 -13.26
N ARG A 85 -9.43 17.80 -13.76
CA ARG A 85 -8.72 16.62 -14.30
C ARG A 85 -8.37 15.64 -13.19
N PHE A 86 -7.94 16.15 -12.03
CA PHE A 86 -7.67 15.30 -10.87
C PHE A 86 -8.93 14.58 -10.35
N ALA A 87 -10.06 15.28 -10.28
CA ALA A 87 -11.34 14.68 -9.91
C ALA A 87 -11.78 13.60 -10.92
N PHE A 88 -11.54 13.81 -12.22
CA PHE A 88 -11.74 12.77 -13.25
C PHE A 88 -10.89 11.53 -12.96
N MET A 89 -9.60 11.69 -12.65
CA MET A 89 -8.71 10.57 -12.32
C MET A 89 -9.19 9.79 -11.08
N GLN A 90 -9.66 10.50 -10.04
CA GLN A 90 -10.22 9.87 -8.84
C GLN A 90 -11.48 9.05 -9.16
N GLY A 91 -12.43 9.63 -9.89
CA GLY A 91 -13.65 8.96 -10.30
C GLY A 91 -13.41 7.76 -11.21
N TYR A 92 -12.55 7.94 -12.20
CA TYR A 92 -12.14 6.90 -13.14
C TYR A 92 -11.38 5.76 -12.44
N GLY A 93 -10.49 6.10 -11.50
CA GLY A 93 -9.74 5.13 -10.72
C GLY A 93 -10.62 4.22 -9.87
N VAL A 94 -11.66 4.78 -9.22
CA VAL A 94 -12.66 3.99 -8.49
C VAL A 94 -13.41 3.04 -9.43
N LEU A 95 -13.81 3.51 -10.62
CA LEU A 95 -14.43 2.64 -11.61
C LEU A 95 -13.49 1.51 -12.05
N LEU A 96 -12.24 1.80 -12.40
CA LEU A 96 -11.28 0.77 -12.77
C LEU A 96 -11.10 -0.27 -11.65
N ALA A 97 -11.00 0.16 -10.40
CA ALA A 97 -10.92 -0.75 -9.26
C ALA A 97 -12.12 -1.71 -9.23
N TYR A 98 -13.35 -1.23 -9.47
CA TYR A 98 -14.54 -2.10 -9.51
C TYR A 98 -14.63 -3.04 -10.72
N PHE A 99 -13.84 -2.81 -11.77
CA PHE A 99 -13.85 -3.65 -12.97
C PHE A 99 -12.62 -4.56 -13.12
N HIS A 100 -11.51 -4.30 -12.43
CA HIS A 100 -10.22 -4.97 -12.73
C HIS A 100 -10.24 -6.49 -12.54
N ASP A 101 -11.01 -6.97 -11.58
CA ASP A 101 -11.00 -8.36 -11.14
C ASP A 101 -12.29 -9.14 -11.43
N ILE A 102 -13.22 -8.56 -12.18
CA ILE A 102 -14.53 -9.21 -12.43
C ILE A 102 -14.41 -10.55 -13.19
N GLY A 103 -13.27 -10.81 -13.83
CA GLY A 103 -12.98 -12.09 -14.48
C GLY A 103 -12.63 -13.23 -13.51
N MET A 104 -12.35 -12.94 -12.25
CA MET A 104 -12.08 -13.96 -11.23
C MET A 104 -13.31 -14.78 -10.84
N VAL A 105 -14.46 -14.58 -11.49
CA VAL A 105 -15.64 -15.46 -11.38
C VAL A 105 -15.38 -16.90 -11.86
N ASP A 106 -14.25 -17.17 -12.52
CA ASP A 106 -13.78 -18.51 -12.90
C ASP A 106 -12.50 -18.85 -12.10
N PHE A 107 -12.62 -19.83 -11.20
CA PHE A 107 -11.56 -20.25 -10.28
C PHE A 107 -10.60 -21.30 -10.89
N SER A 108 -10.74 -21.61 -12.18
CA SER A 108 -9.77 -22.46 -12.86
C SER A 108 -8.42 -21.74 -13.07
N ALA A 109 -7.38 -22.52 -13.38
CA ALA A 109 -6.09 -21.96 -13.80
C ALA A 109 -6.22 -21.06 -15.05
N PHE A 110 -7.19 -21.36 -15.93
CA PHE A 110 -7.54 -20.56 -17.08
C PHE A 110 -8.16 -19.22 -16.66
N GLY A 111 -9.20 -19.26 -15.83
CA GLY A 111 -9.87 -18.06 -15.30
C GLY A 111 -8.90 -17.12 -14.60
N ARG A 112 -8.05 -17.66 -13.71
CA ARG A 112 -6.98 -16.87 -13.07
C ARG A 112 -6.01 -16.26 -14.07
N ALA A 113 -5.65 -16.95 -15.14
CA ALA A 113 -4.71 -16.42 -16.13
C ALA A 113 -5.34 -15.36 -17.06
N MET A 114 -6.65 -15.45 -17.29
CA MET A 114 -7.40 -14.64 -18.27
C MET A 114 -8.31 -13.59 -17.66
N HIS A 115 -8.44 -13.50 -16.33
CA HIS A 115 -9.29 -12.50 -15.68
C HIS A 115 -9.03 -11.05 -16.13
N PRO A 116 -7.79 -10.60 -16.41
CA PRO A 116 -7.55 -9.22 -16.86
C PRO A 116 -8.11 -8.98 -18.26
N GLU A 117 -7.90 -9.91 -19.19
CA GLU A 117 -8.46 -9.84 -20.53
C GLU A 117 -9.99 -9.96 -20.53
N PHE A 118 -10.55 -10.83 -19.68
CA PHE A 118 -11.99 -10.92 -19.50
C PHE A 118 -12.56 -9.58 -19.01
N ALA A 119 -11.93 -8.94 -18.01
CA ALA A 119 -12.35 -7.64 -17.50
C ALA A 119 -12.35 -6.57 -18.61
N ALA A 120 -11.32 -6.56 -19.47
CA ALA A 120 -11.27 -5.66 -20.62
C ALA A 120 -12.34 -5.93 -21.69
N GLN A 121 -12.70 -7.19 -21.91
CA GLN A 121 -13.74 -7.58 -22.85
C GLN A 121 -15.16 -7.34 -22.30
N ALA A 122 -15.35 -7.50 -20.99
CA ALA A 122 -16.64 -7.45 -20.32
C ALA A 122 -17.39 -6.15 -20.58
N VAL A 123 -16.69 -5.03 -20.54
CA VAL A 123 -17.28 -3.70 -20.71
C VAL A 123 -17.83 -3.43 -22.11
N PHE A 124 -17.62 -4.32 -23.09
CA PHE A 124 -18.23 -4.25 -24.43
C PHE A 124 -19.36 -5.28 -24.63
N ASP A 125 -19.61 -6.15 -23.66
CA ASP A 125 -20.72 -7.09 -23.71
C ASP A 125 -22.07 -6.39 -23.61
N PRO A 126 -23.04 -6.72 -24.49
CA PRO A 126 -24.43 -6.29 -24.33
C PRO A 126 -25.02 -6.64 -22.97
N ALA A 127 -24.55 -7.72 -22.34
CA ALA A 127 -24.99 -8.10 -21.00
C ALA A 127 -24.70 -7.00 -19.96
N LEU A 128 -23.68 -6.16 -20.16
CA LEU A 128 -23.33 -5.06 -19.25
C LEU A 128 -23.88 -3.70 -19.69
N ASP A 129 -24.70 -3.64 -20.74
CA ASP A 129 -25.26 -2.37 -21.24
C ASP A 129 -26.05 -1.64 -20.16
N ASP A 130 -26.86 -2.35 -19.38
CA ASP A 130 -27.63 -1.77 -18.27
C ASP A 130 -26.74 -1.06 -17.24
N LEU A 131 -25.63 -1.68 -16.88
CA LEU A 131 -24.67 -1.13 -15.94
C LEU A 131 -23.89 0.06 -16.54
N ILE A 132 -23.44 -0.05 -17.80
CA ILE A 132 -22.75 1.03 -18.51
C ILE A 132 -23.69 2.24 -18.67
N ASP A 133 -24.97 1.98 -18.91
CA ASP A 133 -26.01 3.00 -19.01
C ASP A 133 -26.23 3.71 -17.68
N ALA A 134 -26.26 2.97 -16.56
CA ALA A 134 -26.34 3.56 -15.22
C ALA A 134 -25.12 4.44 -14.91
N ILE A 135 -23.90 3.94 -15.15
CA ILE A 135 -22.65 4.70 -15.01
C ILE A 135 -22.68 5.99 -15.84
N TRP A 136 -23.17 5.89 -17.08
CA TRP A 136 -23.28 7.02 -17.99
C TRP A 136 -24.33 8.05 -17.54
N GLN A 137 -25.52 7.60 -17.16
CA GLN A 137 -26.64 8.46 -16.76
C GLN A 137 -26.40 9.16 -15.43
N GLU A 138 -25.82 8.47 -14.44
CA GLU A 138 -25.47 9.06 -13.14
C GLU A 138 -24.22 9.95 -13.23
N ASN A 139 -23.52 9.95 -14.38
CA ASN A 139 -22.24 10.62 -14.56
C ASN A 139 -21.25 10.20 -13.46
N SER A 140 -21.18 8.89 -13.17
CA SER A 140 -20.28 8.35 -12.15
C SER A 140 -18.85 8.79 -12.41
N GLY A 141 -18.20 9.30 -11.37
CA GLY A 141 -16.84 9.84 -11.43
C GLY A 141 -16.67 11.11 -12.28
N GLY A 142 -17.74 11.69 -12.82
CA GLY A 142 -17.67 12.82 -13.76
C GLY A 142 -17.31 12.44 -15.19
N LEU A 143 -17.25 11.13 -15.52
CA LEU A 143 -16.73 10.65 -16.80
C LEU A 143 -17.61 11.05 -17.99
N ALA A 144 -18.94 10.90 -17.87
CA ALA A 144 -19.86 11.19 -18.98
C ALA A 144 -19.79 12.67 -19.38
N TRP A 145 -19.82 13.57 -18.40
CA TRP A 145 -19.69 15.01 -18.67
C TRP A 145 -18.32 15.37 -19.25
N HIS A 146 -17.24 14.77 -18.76
CA HIS A 146 -15.90 15.03 -19.31
C HIS A 146 -15.81 14.63 -20.79
N LEU A 147 -16.29 13.44 -21.14
CA LEU A 147 -16.28 12.93 -22.51
C LEU A 147 -17.24 13.70 -23.43
N LEU A 148 -18.43 14.05 -22.95
CA LEU A 148 -19.36 14.91 -23.68
C LEU A 148 -18.77 16.29 -23.96
N ALA A 149 -18.06 16.89 -23.00
CA ALA A 149 -17.40 18.18 -23.19
C ALA A 149 -16.29 18.10 -24.26
N LEU A 150 -15.52 17.02 -24.31
CA LEU A 150 -14.55 16.77 -25.38
C LEU A 150 -15.24 16.62 -26.75
N ALA A 151 -16.34 15.86 -26.81
CA ALA A 151 -17.10 15.68 -28.05
C ALA A 151 -17.72 16.98 -28.56
N GLN A 152 -18.28 17.81 -27.67
CA GLN A 152 -18.86 19.12 -28.03
C GLN A 152 -17.81 20.07 -28.62
N ARG A 153 -16.54 19.94 -28.22
CA ARG A 153 -15.41 20.67 -28.81
C ARG A 153 -14.90 20.07 -30.11
N GLY A 154 -15.47 18.96 -30.58
CA GLY A 154 -14.99 18.23 -31.76
C GLY A 154 -13.71 17.43 -31.50
N GLU A 155 -13.35 17.20 -30.22
CA GLU A 155 -12.11 16.49 -29.88
C GLU A 155 -12.26 14.98 -30.06
N LEU A 156 -13.41 14.40 -29.75
CA LEU A 156 -13.65 12.97 -29.94
C LEU A 156 -14.11 12.67 -31.37
N GLY A 157 -13.40 11.77 -32.04
CA GLY A 157 -13.81 11.22 -33.34
C GLY A 157 -14.91 10.16 -33.26
N ARG A 158 -15.36 9.82 -32.05
CA ARG A 158 -16.30 8.73 -31.76
C ARG A 158 -17.34 9.12 -30.74
N GLU A 159 -18.37 8.29 -30.65
CA GLU A 159 -19.44 8.41 -29.67
C GLU A 159 -18.86 8.35 -28.24
N PRO A 160 -19.17 9.32 -27.36
CA PRO A 160 -18.54 9.42 -26.04
C PRO A 160 -18.70 8.20 -25.13
N LYS A 161 -19.85 7.53 -25.15
CA LYS A 161 -20.10 6.34 -24.31
C LYS A 161 -19.29 5.13 -24.76
N GLN A 162 -18.95 5.06 -26.04
CA GLN A 162 -17.98 4.11 -26.55
C GLN A 162 -16.55 4.38 -26.05
N VAL A 163 -16.14 5.66 -25.94
CA VAL A 163 -14.85 6.03 -25.33
C VAL A 163 -14.84 5.68 -23.84
N LEU A 164 -15.98 5.78 -23.14
CA LEU A 164 -16.11 5.28 -21.76
C LEU A 164 -15.80 3.77 -21.67
N ARG A 165 -16.33 2.94 -22.58
CA ARG A 165 -16.02 1.49 -22.59
C ARG A 165 -14.55 1.22 -22.85
N GLU A 166 -13.94 1.96 -23.77
CA GLU A 166 -12.50 1.90 -24.02
C GLU A 166 -11.70 2.28 -22.77
N LEU A 167 -12.09 3.33 -22.06
CA LEU A 167 -11.50 3.69 -20.77
C LEU A 167 -11.62 2.54 -19.77
N LEU A 168 -12.82 2.02 -19.53
CA LEU A 168 -13.02 0.93 -18.56
C LEU A 168 -12.24 -0.35 -18.92
N SER A 169 -11.96 -0.58 -20.21
CA SER A 169 -11.17 -1.74 -20.65
C SER A 169 -9.68 -1.65 -20.28
N LEU A 170 -9.17 -0.48 -19.92
CA LEU A 170 -7.83 -0.32 -19.35
C LEU A 170 -7.69 -0.95 -17.96
N SER A 171 -8.77 -1.51 -17.41
CA SER A 171 -8.74 -2.32 -16.19
C SER A 171 -7.76 -3.50 -16.31
N ILE A 172 -7.51 -4.05 -17.50
CA ILE A 172 -6.42 -5.01 -17.78
C ILE A 172 -5.03 -4.50 -17.36
N GLY A 173 -4.86 -3.18 -17.33
CA GLY A 173 -3.65 -2.49 -16.94
C GLY A 173 -3.22 -2.75 -15.49
N HIS A 174 -4.10 -3.27 -14.63
CA HIS A 174 -3.71 -3.72 -13.30
C HIS A 174 -2.70 -4.89 -13.38
N SER A 175 -2.77 -5.73 -14.42
CA SER A 175 -1.94 -6.92 -14.52
C SER A 175 -0.59 -6.63 -15.17
N LYS A 176 0.48 -6.68 -14.37
CA LYS A 176 1.86 -6.51 -14.84
C LYS A 176 2.28 -7.50 -15.93
N SER A 177 1.73 -8.71 -15.89
CA SER A 177 2.05 -9.77 -16.86
C SER A 177 1.44 -9.52 -18.23
N LYS A 178 0.34 -8.75 -18.29
CA LYS A 178 -0.39 -8.43 -19.53
C LYS A 178 0.01 -7.08 -20.07
N VAL A 179 0.14 -6.11 -19.18
CA VAL A 179 0.51 -4.73 -19.48
C VAL A 179 1.76 -4.37 -18.67
N PRO A 180 2.96 -4.77 -19.11
CA PRO A 180 4.21 -4.36 -18.47
C PRO A 180 4.38 -2.84 -18.57
N VAL A 181 5.20 -2.25 -17.69
CA VAL A 181 5.38 -0.80 -17.62
C VAL A 181 5.90 -0.21 -18.94
N ALA A 182 6.77 -0.93 -19.64
CA ALA A 182 7.23 -0.54 -20.98
C ALA A 182 6.06 -0.35 -21.96
N LEU A 183 4.99 -1.16 -21.85
CA LEU A 183 3.79 -1.04 -22.66
C LEU A 183 2.95 0.16 -22.21
N LEU A 184 2.81 0.42 -20.91
CA LEU A 184 2.17 1.64 -20.40
C LEU A 184 2.89 2.93 -20.85
N ASN A 185 4.20 2.87 -21.06
CA ASN A 185 5.03 3.97 -21.54
C ASN A 185 4.97 4.18 -23.07
N ASP A 186 4.30 3.30 -23.83
CA ASP A 186 4.18 3.35 -25.28
C ASP A 186 2.69 3.34 -25.68
N PRO A 187 2.01 4.50 -25.74
CA PRO A 187 0.58 4.56 -26.07
C PRO A 187 0.21 3.88 -27.40
N PRO A 188 1.01 3.98 -28.49
CA PRO A 188 0.80 3.17 -29.69
C PRO A 188 0.82 1.65 -29.46
N ALA A 189 1.78 1.14 -28.68
CA ALA A 189 1.83 -0.29 -28.36
C ALA A 189 0.69 -0.70 -27.42
N LEU A 190 0.37 0.13 -26.42
CA LEU A 190 -0.75 -0.09 -25.50
C LEU A 190 -2.06 -0.20 -26.26
N ARG A 191 -2.31 0.71 -27.22
CA ARG A 191 -3.47 0.66 -28.11
C ARG A 191 -3.57 -0.67 -28.85
N ARG A 192 -2.47 -1.16 -29.45
CA ARG A 192 -2.46 -2.46 -30.15
C ARG A 192 -2.77 -3.62 -29.21
N ALA A 193 -2.24 -3.58 -28.00
CA ALA A 193 -2.48 -4.61 -26.99
C ALA A 193 -3.94 -4.62 -26.52
N LEU A 194 -4.56 -3.45 -26.29
CA LEU A 194 -5.97 -3.33 -25.92
C LEU A 194 -6.90 -3.83 -27.02
N VAL A 195 -6.66 -3.42 -28.28
CA VAL A 195 -7.41 -3.93 -29.43
C VAL A 195 -7.30 -5.45 -29.50
N ARG A 196 -6.09 -6.02 -29.38
CA ARG A 196 -5.90 -7.47 -29.38
C ARG A 196 -6.63 -8.13 -28.22
N ALA A 197 -6.50 -7.60 -27.00
CA ALA A 197 -7.17 -8.16 -25.82
C ALA A 197 -8.70 -8.21 -25.98
N VAL A 198 -9.31 -7.17 -26.58
CA VAL A 198 -10.77 -7.11 -26.74
C VAL A 198 -11.28 -7.95 -27.93
N THR A 199 -10.51 -8.00 -29.02
CA THR A 199 -10.92 -8.65 -30.28
C THR A 199 -10.51 -10.12 -30.39
N SER A 200 -9.67 -10.64 -29.48
CA SER A 200 -9.24 -12.04 -29.51
C SER A 200 -10.07 -12.92 -28.59
N ASP A 201 -10.27 -14.17 -29.01
CA ASP A 201 -10.87 -15.22 -28.17
C ASP A 201 -9.97 -15.53 -26.96
N LEU A 202 -10.57 -15.68 -25.76
CA LEU A 202 -9.83 -15.91 -24.52
C LEU A 202 -9.04 -17.23 -24.53
N HIS A 203 -9.57 -18.30 -25.14
CA HIS A 203 -8.83 -19.57 -25.25
C HIS A 203 -7.63 -19.46 -26.20
N ALA A 204 -7.77 -18.71 -27.29
CA ALA A 204 -6.64 -18.41 -28.17
C ALA A 204 -5.55 -17.61 -27.43
N LEU A 205 -5.93 -16.57 -26.69
CA LEU A 205 -5.00 -15.78 -25.86
C LEU A 205 -4.30 -16.65 -24.81
N TYR A 206 -5.04 -17.54 -24.15
CA TYR A 206 -4.48 -18.46 -23.17
C TYR A 206 -3.50 -19.45 -23.80
N ALA A 207 -3.85 -20.06 -24.93
CA ALA A 207 -2.98 -20.99 -25.64
C ALA A 207 -1.66 -20.32 -26.06
N GLU A 208 -1.70 -19.08 -26.53
CA GLU A 208 -0.51 -18.28 -26.84
C GLU A 208 0.33 -18.01 -25.58
N GLN A 209 -0.31 -17.65 -24.46
CA GLN A 209 0.38 -17.44 -23.19
C GLN A 209 1.08 -18.72 -22.71
N GLN A 210 0.44 -19.88 -22.82
CA GLN A 210 1.03 -21.17 -22.45
C GLN A 210 2.19 -21.55 -23.38
N ALA A 211 2.06 -21.29 -24.69
CA ALA A 211 3.15 -21.52 -25.65
C ALA A 211 4.38 -20.64 -25.35
N GLN A 212 4.18 -19.39 -24.91
CA GLN A 212 5.27 -18.50 -24.49
C GLN A 212 5.92 -18.97 -23.19
N LYS A 213 5.13 -19.44 -22.20
CA LYS A 213 5.65 -20.03 -20.96
C LYS A 213 6.44 -21.32 -21.21
N GLY A 214 5.94 -22.20 -22.09
CA GLY A 214 6.60 -23.46 -22.47
C GLY A 214 7.93 -23.27 -23.22
N LYS A 215 8.17 -22.11 -23.84
CA LYS A 215 9.49 -21.75 -24.40
C LYS A 215 10.51 -21.32 -23.34
N HIS A 216 10.06 -20.95 -22.14
CA HIS A 216 10.91 -20.51 -21.04
C HIS A 216 11.03 -21.52 -19.88
N ALA A 217 10.21 -22.57 -19.84
CA ALA A 217 10.34 -23.67 -18.88
C ALA A 217 9.95 -25.01 -19.53
N ALA A 218 10.91 -25.92 -19.66
CA ALA A 218 10.63 -27.31 -20.01
C ALA A 218 10.14 -28.07 -18.76
N ARG A 219 8.83 -28.24 -18.64
CA ARG A 219 8.22 -29.35 -17.88
C ARG A 219 6.94 -29.80 -18.58
N PRO A 220 6.64 -31.11 -18.64
CA PRO A 220 5.45 -31.62 -19.31
C PRO A 220 4.20 -31.28 -18.49
N LEU A 221 3.15 -30.88 -19.19
CA LEU A 221 1.78 -30.79 -18.69
C LEU A 221 1.18 -32.20 -18.74
N ASP A 222 0.84 -32.78 -17.59
CA ASP A 222 -0.12 -33.89 -17.53
C ASP A 222 -1.53 -33.30 -17.37
N ASP A 223 -2.34 -33.65 -18.37
CA ASP A 223 -3.79 -33.57 -18.56
C ASP A 223 -4.65 -32.88 -17.49
N ALA A 224 -5.19 -31.73 -17.88
CA ALA A 224 -6.39 -31.15 -17.30
C ALA A 224 -7.59 -32.06 -17.59
N ALA A 225 -8.10 -32.72 -16.55
CA ALA A 225 -9.36 -33.42 -16.61
C ALA A 225 -10.51 -32.42 -16.76
N GLU A 226 -11.30 -32.58 -17.83
CA GLU A 226 -12.60 -31.95 -18.04
C GLU A 226 -13.52 -32.21 -16.83
N HIS A 227 -13.58 -31.26 -15.90
CA HIS A 227 -14.65 -31.20 -14.90
C HIS A 227 -15.47 -29.94 -15.17
N GLY A 228 -16.79 -30.12 -15.26
CA GLY A 228 -17.77 -29.15 -15.75
C GLY A 228 -17.95 -27.88 -14.91
N GLN A 229 -16.88 -27.09 -14.74
CA GLN A 229 -16.91 -25.72 -14.27
C GLN A 229 -17.06 -24.77 -15.48
N MET A 230 -17.85 -23.70 -15.31
CA MET A 230 -18.10 -22.70 -16.36
C MET A 230 -16.80 -22.00 -16.76
N SER A 231 -16.14 -22.49 -17.82
CA SER A 231 -15.01 -21.79 -18.45
C SER A 231 -15.47 -20.42 -18.94
N LEU A 232 -14.69 -19.35 -18.67
CA LEU A 232 -14.93 -18.04 -19.29
C LEU A 232 -14.89 -18.21 -20.82
N THR A 233 -16.06 -18.20 -21.45
CA THR A 233 -16.17 -18.25 -22.91
C THR A 233 -16.58 -16.87 -23.38
N ARG A 234 -15.68 -16.20 -24.11
CA ARG A 234 -15.97 -14.94 -24.78
C ARG A 234 -15.45 -15.00 -26.20
N ALA A 235 -16.38 -14.82 -27.13
CA ALA A 235 -16.06 -14.67 -28.54
C ALA A 235 -15.43 -13.29 -28.80
N ALA A 236 -14.58 -13.24 -29.81
CA ALA A 236 -14.03 -12.02 -30.39
C ALA A 236 -15.12 -10.97 -30.60
N GLN A 237 -14.95 -9.78 -30.02
CA GLN A 237 -15.87 -8.67 -30.27
C GLN A 237 -15.33 -7.78 -31.39
N PRO A 238 -16.12 -7.49 -32.44
CA PRO A 238 -15.69 -6.59 -33.49
C PRO A 238 -15.57 -5.18 -32.94
N LEU A 239 -14.35 -4.63 -32.96
CA LEU A 239 -14.10 -3.21 -32.74
C LEU A 239 -13.99 -2.49 -34.09
N PRO A 240 -14.43 -1.22 -34.18
CA PRO A 240 -14.19 -0.45 -35.38
C PRO A 240 -12.71 -0.09 -35.55
N PRO A 241 -12.28 0.25 -36.79
CA PRO A 241 -10.86 0.37 -37.13
C PRO A 241 -10.05 1.40 -36.31
N ASP A 242 -10.72 2.42 -35.77
CA ASP A 242 -10.13 3.52 -35.03
C ASP A 242 -10.23 3.36 -33.50
N ALA A 243 -10.63 2.19 -33.00
CA ALA A 243 -10.74 1.92 -31.56
C ALA A 243 -9.46 2.31 -30.80
N PHE A 244 -9.66 2.91 -29.62
CA PHE A 244 -8.61 3.47 -28.77
C PHE A 244 -7.75 4.56 -29.43
N GLY A 245 -8.22 5.17 -30.52
CA GLY A 245 -7.48 6.19 -31.27
C GLY A 245 -7.05 7.39 -30.42
N TRP A 246 -7.85 7.73 -29.40
CA TRP A 246 -7.58 8.82 -28.45
C TRP A 246 -6.28 8.63 -27.65
N LEU A 247 -5.80 7.39 -27.45
CA LEU A 247 -4.50 7.13 -26.79
C LEU A 247 -3.30 7.66 -27.58
N THR A 248 -3.46 7.81 -28.90
CA THR A 248 -2.37 8.14 -29.83
C THR A 248 -2.60 9.46 -30.56
N ASP A 249 -3.67 10.17 -30.24
CA ASP A 249 -4.02 11.43 -30.90
C ASP A 249 -3.14 12.57 -30.35
N GLY A 250 -2.51 13.32 -31.25
CA GLY A 250 -1.59 14.40 -30.90
C GLY A 250 -2.26 15.70 -30.48
N ARG A 251 -3.59 15.81 -30.55
CA ARG A 251 -4.31 16.98 -30.06
C ARG A 251 -4.21 17.07 -28.54
N LEU A 252 -3.92 18.26 -28.03
CA LEU A 252 -3.64 18.50 -26.61
C LEU A 252 -4.70 17.87 -25.69
N ALA A 253 -5.99 18.08 -25.97
CA ALA A 253 -7.06 17.58 -25.12
C ALA A 253 -7.12 16.04 -25.04
N LEU A 254 -6.74 15.32 -26.10
CA LEU A 254 -6.71 13.86 -26.11
C LEU A 254 -5.40 13.30 -25.57
N ALA A 255 -4.28 14.00 -25.79
CA ALA A 255 -3.02 13.70 -25.11
C ALA A 255 -3.19 13.81 -23.58
N GLU A 256 -3.87 14.85 -23.09
CA GLU A 256 -4.19 15.02 -21.67
C GLU A 256 -5.08 13.89 -21.14
N LEU A 257 -6.11 13.47 -21.90
CA LEU A 257 -6.95 12.33 -21.54
C LEU A 257 -6.15 11.02 -21.48
N ALA A 258 -5.24 10.79 -22.44
CA ALA A 258 -4.35 9.63 -22.47
C ALA A 258 -3.41 9.60 -21.25
N GLU A 259 -2.78 10.74 -20.93
CA GLU A 259 -1.94 10.88 -19.75
C GLU A 259 -2.70 10.62 -18.45
N ASP A 260 -3.88 11.23 -18.28
CA ASP A 260 -4.71 11.04 -17.08
C ASP A 260 -5.16 9.59 -16.94
N ALA A 261 -5.54 8.94 -18.05
CA ALA A 261 -5.95 7.54 -18.04
C ALA A 261 -4.79 6.60 -17.67
N ILE A 262 -3.61 6.80 -18.27
CA ILE A 262 -2.42 6.00 -18.00
C ILE A 262 -1.93 6.20 -16.55
N ASP A 263 -1.86 7.43 -16.07
CA ASP A 263 -1.45 7.73 -14.70
C ASP A 263 -2.45 7.17 -13.67
N THR A 264 -3.74 7.12 -14.00
CA THR A 264 -4.74 6.44 -13.17
C THR A 264 -4.52 4.92 -13.13
N VAL A 265 -4.12 4.29 -14.24
CA VAL A 265 -3.75 2.86 -14.27
C VAL A 265 -2.50 2.59 -13.41
N ARG A 266 -1.51 3.49 -13.40
CA ARG A 266 -0.35 3.38 -12.50
C ARG A 266 -0.78 3.41 -11.04
N ALA A 267 -1.68 4.35 -10.70
CA ALA A 267 -2.24 4.43 -9.36
C ALA A 267 -3.05 3.19 -8.99
N LEU A 268 -3.82 2.60 -9.91
CA LEU A 268 -4.53 1.33 -9.71
C LEU A 268 -3.59 0.17 -9.39
N ARG A 269 -2.52 0.00 -10.16
CA ARG A 269 -1.51 -1.06 -9.91
C ARG A 269 -0.88 -0.93 -8.53
N ALA A 270 -0.49 0.30 -8.17
CA ALA A 270 0.04 0.58 -6.84
C ALA A 270 -1.01 0.33 -5.75
N ALA A 271 -2.24 0.79 -5.93
CA ALA A 271 -3.32 0.62 -4.96
C ALA A 271 -3.66 -0.86 -4.72
N ASP A 272 -3.72 -1.67 -5.77
CA ASP A 272 -3.90 -3.11 -5.64
C ASP A 272 -2.76 -3.75 -4.83
N ALA A 273 -1.50 -3.38 -5.08
CA ALA A 273 -0.37 -3.89 -4.30
C ALA A 273 -0.33 -3.39 -2.85
N LEU A 274 -0.93 -2.23 -2.56
CA LEU A 274 -0.99 -1.60 -1.23
C LEU A 274 -2.28 -1.94 -0.46
N ARG A 275 -3.09 -2.86 -0.99
CA ARG A 275 -4.28 -3.35 -0.31
C ARG A 275 -3.96 -3.99 1.06
N GLN A 276 -5.00 -4.23 1.85
CA GLN A 276 -4.91 -4.98 3.10
C GLN A 276 -4.20 -6.33 2.90
N ARG A 277 -3.27 -6.64 3.81
CA ARG A 277 -2.47 -7.88 3.83
C ARG A 277 -2.42 -8.44 5.25
N GLY A 278 -1.90 -9.66 5.39
CA GLY A 278 -1.65 -10.27 6.69
C GLY A 278 -2.90 -10.46 7.55
N ALA A 279 -2.78 -10.16 8.85
CA ALA A 279 -3.83 -10.43 9.85
C ALA A 279 -5.08 -9.55 9.70
N VAL A 280 -5.02 -8.51 8.87
CA VAL A 280 -6.17 -7.65 8.51
C VAL A 280 -6.87 -8.18 7.26
N LEU A 281 -6.20 -9.01 6.45
CA LEU A 281 -6.76 -9.58 5.24
C LEU A 281 -7.69 -10.75 5.58
N GLU A 282 -8.94 -10.63 5.12
CA GLU A 282 -9.81 -11.78 4.90
C GLU A 282 -9.76 -12.15 3.42
N THR A 283 -9.51 -13.43 3.12
CA THR A 283 -9.63 -13.93 1.74
C THR A 283 -11.07 -13.78 1.24
N SER A 284 -11.29 -14.01 -0.05
CA SER A 284 -12.64 -14.10 -0.63
C SER A 284 -13.53 -15.12 0.07
N GLY A 285 -12.94 -16.14 0.70
CA GLY A 285 -13.66 -17.15 1.50
C GLY A 285 -13.90 -16.73 2.96
N HIS A 286 -13.56 -15.50 3.35
CA HIS A 286 -13.54 -15.01 4.73
C HIS A 286 -12.57 -15.77 5.66
N TYR A 287 -11.46 -16.26 5.10
CA TYR A 287 -10.40 -16.89 5.90
C TYR A 287 -9.47 -15.81 6.41
N GLN A 288 -9.16 -15.87 7.71
CA GLN A 288 -8.10 -15.05 8.27
C GLN A 288 -6.75 -15.68 7.97
N VAL A 289 -5.80 -14.87 7.53
CA VAL A 289 -4.43 -15.29 7.23
C VAL A 289 -3.49 -14.63 8.22
N PHE A 290 -2.64 -15.38 8.90
CA PHE A 290 -1.67 -14.82 9.84
C PHE A 290 -0.43 -15.69 9.95
N VAL A 291 0.67 -15.10 10.39
CA VAL A 291 1.95 -15.82 10.51
C VAL A 291 2.01 -16.65 11.81
N ASP A 292 2.48 -17.89 11.71
CA ASP A 292 2.78 -18.73 12.87
C ASP A 292 4.00 -18.18 13.63
N ARG A 293 3.81 -17.91 14.93
CA ARG A 293 4.88 -17.45 15.83
C ARG A 293 5.96 -18.51 16.05
N HIS A 294 5.67 -19.79 15.85
CA HIS A 294 6.66 -20.84 16.05
C HIS A 294 7.60 -20.95 14.84
N ARG A 295 7.06 -21.19 13.65
CA ARG A 295 7.82 -21.56 12.45
C ARG A 295 7.95 -20.47 11.40
N GLY A 296 7.16 -19.40 11.48
CA GLY A 296 7.14 -18.34 10.47
C GLY A 296 6.37 -18.72 9.19
N ASN A 297 5.57 -19.79 9.25
CA ASN A 297 4.69 -20.22 8.15
C ASN A 297 3.38 -19.42 8.14
N SER A 298 2.66 -19.46 7.01
CA SER A 298 1.28 -18.94 6.97
C SER A 298 0.30 -19.89 7.64
N LEU A 299 -0.63 -19.36 8.42
CA LEU A 299 -1.78 -20.06 8.99
C LEU A 299 -3.07 -19.48 8.39
N TYR A 300 -3.92 -20.38 7.93
CA TYR A 300 -5.26 -20.06 7.44
C TYR A 300 -6.29 -20.57 8.45
N ALA A 301 -7.11 -19.65 8.97
CA ALA A 301 -8.26 -19.97 9.79
C ALA A 301 -9.49 -20.20 8.89
N LEU A 302 -9.68 -21.46 8.49
CA LEU A 302 -10.77 -21.86 7.61
C LEU A 302 -12.03 -22.14 8.44
N ARG A 303 -13.13 -21.48 8.10
CA ARG A 303 -14.42 -21.66 8.77
C ARG A 303 -15.36 -22.44 7.87
N LEU A 304 -15.90 -23.55 8.38
CA LEU A 304 -17.00 -24.26 7.74
C LEU A 304 -18.25 -23.95 8.55
N SER A 305 -19.20 -23.23 7.96
CA SER A 305 -20.31 -22.61 8.65
C SER A 305 -19.84 -21.72 9.82
N ARG A 306 -20.73 -21.40 10.76
CA ARG A 306 -20.36 -20.65 11.98
C ARG A 306 -19.83 -21.53 13.11
N GLU A 307 -19.85 -22.85 12.94
CA GLU A 307 -19.65 -23.79 14.05
C GLU A 307 -18.28 -24.47 14.07
N ARG A 308 -17.57 -24.54 12.94
CA ARG A 308 -16.30 -25.27 12.82
C ARG A 308 -15.18 -24.36 12.36
N LEU A 309 -14.05 -24.47 13.04
CA LEU A 309 -12.81 -23.77 12.74
C LEU A 309 -11.70 -24.79 12.52
N TYR A 310 -11.02 -24.69 11.39
CA TYR A 310 -9.83 -25.47 11.04
C TYR A 310 -8.65 -24.52 10.90
N LEU A 311 -7.50 -24.90 11.44
CA LEU A 311 -6.25 -24.16 11.27
C LEU A 311 -5.36 -24.95 10.32
N LEU A 312 -5.10 -24.39 9.14
CA LEU A 312 -4.24 -24.99 8.12
C LEU A 312 -2.91 -24.23 8.06
N GLU A 313 -1.81 -24.91 8.40
CA GLU A 313 -0.45 -24.37 8.32
C GLU A 313 0.19 -24.71 6.98
N LEU A 314 0.77 -23.70 6.32
CA LEU A 314 1.30 -23.78 4.97
C LEU A 314 2.68 -23.11 4.88
N SER A 315 3.64 -23.80 4.27
CA SER A 315 5.03 -23.36 4.13
C SER A 315 5.34 -22.67 2.79
N ASP A 316 4.31 -22.18 2.09
CA ASP A 316 4.52 -21.41 0.86
C ASP A 316 5.20 -20.07 1.18
N PRO A 317 6.37 -19.74 0.58
CA PRO A 317 7.11 -18.54 0.95
C PRO A 317 6.37 -17.23 0.69
N ILE A 318 5.55 -17.17 -0.36
CA ILE A 318 4.79 -15.95 -0.68
C ILE A 318 3.71 -15.77 0.38
N SER A 319 2.88 -16.80 0.61
CA SER A 319 1.84 -16.79 1.64
C SER A 319 2.38 -16.46 3.03
N ALA A 320 3.52 -17.04 3.41
CA ALA A 320 4.17 -16.76 4.69
C ALA A 320 4.66 -15.32 4.81
N GLY A 321 5.22 -14.76 3.73
CA GLY A 321 5.62 -13.35 3.67
C GLY A 321 4.42 -12.42 3.79
N GLU A 322 3.37 -12.69 3.01
CA GLU A 322 2.11 -11.93 2.99
C GLU A 322 1.46 -11.91 4.37
N ALA A 323 1.44 -13.06 5.03
CA ALA A 323 0.90 -13.23 6.38
C ALA A 323 1.63 -12.40 7.45
N ASN A 324 2.87 -11.97 7.18
CA ASN A 324 3.67 -11.16 8.11
C ASN A 324 3.73 -9.67 7.73
N ILE A 325 3.24 -9.24 6.57
CA ILE A 325 3.11 -7.81 6.24
C ILE A 325 1.96 -7.23 7.05
N ALA A 326 2.24 -6.21 7.87
CA ALA A 326 1.23 -5.51 8.64
C ALA A 326 0.64 -4.31 7.87
N SER A 327 1.47 -3.61 7.12
CA SER A 327 1.04 -2.53 6.24
C SER A 327 2.03 -2.30 5.11
N SER A 328 1.53 -1.75 4.01
CA SER A 328 2.33 -1.13 2.95
C SER A 328 1.63 0.17 2.52
N GLU A 329 2.39 1.24 2.36
CA GLU A 329 1.86 2.55 1.94
C GLU A 329 2.88 3.35 1.13
N VAL A 330 2.39 4.27 0.29
CA VAL A 330 3.22 5.29 -0.35
C VAL A 330 3.10 6.58 0.46
N GLU A 331 4.24 7.09 0.92
CA GLU A 331 4.32 8.36 1.64
C GLU A 331 4.13 9.55 0.69
N ARG A 332 3.83 10.74 1.25
CA ARG A 332 3.74 12.00 0.49
C ARG A 332 5.03 12.40 -0.21
N THR A 333 6.18 11.84 0.19
CA THR A 333 7.46 12.02 -0.49
C THR A 333 7.63 11.09 -1.69
N GLY A 334 6.63 10.25 -1.99
CA GLY A 334 6.68 9.21 -3.02
C GLY A 334 7.54 8.01 -2.64
N ASP A 335 7.85 7.80 -1.36
CA ASP A 335 8.60 6.64 -0.89
C ASP A 335 7.66 5.50 -0.45
N LEU A 336 8.13 4.25 -0.54
CA LEU A 336 7.38 3.07 -0.12
C LEU A 336 7.73 2.73 1.32
N ARG A 337 6.74 2.59 2.21
CA ARG A 337 6.91 2.18 3.60
C ARG A 337 6.19 0.86 3.84
N ILE A 338 6.88 -0.09 4.45
CA ILE A 338 6.37 -1.43 4.77
C ILE A 338 6.64 -1.74 6.24
N SER A 339 5.62 -2.26 6.92
CA SER A 339 5.72 -2.74 8.29
C SER A 339 5.37 -4.22 8.40
N PHE A 340 5.81 -4.85 9.49
CA PHE A 340 5.62 -6.28 9.72
C PHE A 340 4.88 -6.53 11.04
N HIS A 341 4.09 -7.61 11.11
CA HIS A 341 3.40 -7.99 12.33
C HIS A 341 4.36 -8.50 13.41
N ARG A 342 5.47 -9.14 13.00
CA ARG A 342 6.39 -9.85 13.89
C ARG A 342 7.78 -9.98 13.30
N GLY A 343 8.79 -9.88 14.16
CA GLY A 343 10.18 -10.25 13.87
C GLY A 343 10.70 -11.43 14.68
N SER A 344 10.12 -11.74 15.85
CA SER A 344 10.60 -12.81 16.71
C SER A 344 9.91 -14.16 16.45
N PHE A 345 10.67 -15.23 16.24
CA PHE A 345 10.16 -16.60 16.03
C PHE A 345 10.90 -17.60 16.92
N SER A 346 10.20 -18.64 17.39
CA SER A 346 10.74 -19.53 18.43
C SER A 346 11.42 -20.80 17.93
N ALA A 347 11.12 -21.28 16.72
CA ALA A 347 11.80 -22.45 16.17
C ALA A 347 13.19 -22.08 15.59
N PRO A 348 14.19 -22.97 15.68
CA PRO A 348 15.49 -22.76 15.04
C PRO A 348 15.34 -22.51 13.53
N GLY A 349 15.98 -21.44 13.03
CA GLY A 349 15.94 -21.05 11.60
C GLY A 349 14.63 -20.42 11.13
N ALA A 350 13.61 -20.28 11.99
CA ALA A 350 12.33 -19.67 11.62
C ALA A 350 12.47 -18.17 11.30
N ILE A 351 13.35 -17.45 12.01
CA ILE A 351 13.59 -16.02 11.74
C ILE A 351 14.21 -15.80 10.36
N ASP A 352 15.18 -16.62 9.96
CA ASP A 352 15.81 -16.55 8.64
C ASP A 352 14.81 -16.91 7.53
N HIS A 353 13.98 -17.93 7.77
CA HIS A 353 12.89 -18.30 6.88
C HIS A 353 11.88 -17.16 6.71
N ALA A 354 11.40 -16.58 7.80
CA ALA A 354 10.45 -15.47 7.79
C ALA A 354 11.03 -14.22 7.12
N ALA A 355 12.30 -13.90 7.36
CA ALA A 355 12.99 -12.77 6.73
C ALA A 355 13.07 -12.95 5.21
N ARG A 356 13.40 -14.17 4.74
CA ARG A 356 13.41 -14.51 3.32
C ARG A 356 12.02 -14.41 2.68
N CYS A 357 10.99 -14.90 3.36
CA CYS A 357 9.61 -14.82 2.88
C CYS A 357 9.12 -13.37 2.78
N ALA A 358 9.37 -12.56 3.81
CA ALA A 358 9.10 -11.13 3.80
C ALA A 358 9.83 -10.42 2.66
N ALA A 359 11.11 -10.72 2.43
CA ALA A 359 11.89 -10.13 1.34
C ALA A 359 11.29 -10.39 -0.05
N LEU A 360 10.74 -11.59 -0.30
CA LEU A 360 10.07 -11.91 -1.57
C LEU A 360 8.83 -11.03 -1.79
N VAL A 361 8.04 -10.82 -0.74
CA VAL A 361 6.81 -10.01 -0.82
C VAL A 361 7.14 -8.52 -0.94
N VAL A 362 8.16 -8.02 -0.23
CA VAL A 362 8.65 -6.65 -0.42
C VAL A 362 9.06 -6.41 -1.88
N LEU A 363 9.76 -7.38 -2.49
CA LEU A 363 10.15 -7.29 -3.90
C LEU A 363 8.96 -7.36 -4.87
N ASP A 364 7.89 -8.06 -4.51
CA ASP A 364 6.66 -8.09 -5.32
C ASP A 364 5.90 -6.75 -5.21
N ILE A 365 5.70 -6.24 -3.99
CA ILE A 365 5.05 -4.95 -3.73
C ILE A 365 5.82 -3.83 -4.45
N GLN A 366 7.15 -3.80 -4.35
CA GLN A 366 7.92 -2.72 -4.98
C GLN A 366 7.81 -2.76 -6.51
N ARG A 367 7.67 -3.94 -7.13
CA ARG A 367 7.44 -4.04 -8.60
C ARG A 367 6.13 -3.39 -9.00
N ASP A 368 5.08 -3.61 -8.21
CA ASP A 368 3.76 -3.09 -8.55
C ASP A 368 3.57 -1.63 -8.14
N VAL A 369 4.33 -1.14 -7.17
CA VAL A 369 4.27 0.26 -6.72
C VAL A 369 5.31 1.12 -7.44
N ILE A 370 6.61 0.82 -7.28
CA ILE A 370 7.70 1.69 -7.75
C ILE A 370 7.83 1.63 -9.27
N GLU A 371 7.91 0.43 -9.85
CA GLU A 371 8.10 0.29 -11.30
C GLU A 371 6.89 0.82 -12.06
N SER A 372 5.68 0.76 -11.47
CA SER A 372 4.49 1.38 -12.06
C SER A 372 4.64 2.87 -12.31
N PHE A 373 5.52 3.59 -11.62
CA PHE A 373 5.80 5.02 -11.88
C PHE A 373 7.05 5.25 -12.73
N GLU A 374 7.70 4.20 -13.25
CA GLU A 374 8.83 4.35 -14.17
C GLU A 374 8.36 4.92 -15.52
N ARG A 375 9.09 5.94 -15.99
CA ARG A 375 8.85 6.64 -17.26
C ARG A 375 10.15 6.69 -18.06
N THR A 376 10.07 6.53 -19.38
CA THR A 376 11.22 6.65 -20.29
C THR A 376 11.88 8.04 -20.20
N ASN A 377 11.07 9.08 -20.00
CA ASN A 377 11.52 10.46 -19.77
C ASN A 377 10.74 11.05 -18.60
N THR A 378 11.24 10.85 -17.38
CA THR A 378 10.62 11.44 -16.18
C THR A 378 10.73 12.97 -16.23
N PRO A 379 9.61 13.72 -16.15
CA PRO A 379 9.64 15.17 -16.01
C PRO A 379 10.48 15.60 -14.79
N ARG A 380 11.17 16.74 -14.89
CA ARG A 380 12.13 17.18 -13.85
C ARG A 380 11.49 17.46 -12.50
N GLU A 381 10.23 17.84 -12.51
CA GLU A 381 9.40 18.10 -11.35
C GLU A 381 8.92 16.83 -10.64
N LEU A 382 9.04 15.65 -11.27
CA LEU A 382 8.66 14.39 -10.67
C LEU A 382 9.86 13.68 -10.07
N LYS A 383 9.61 12.99 -8.96
CA LYS A 383 10.57 12.07 -8.37
C LYS A 383 10.70 10.83 -9.26
N PRO A 384 11.90 10.51 -9.77
CA PRO A 384 12.12 9.29 -10.54
C PRO A 384 11.87 8.04 -9.70
N ALA A 385 11.34 6.99 -10.33
CA ALA A 385 11.16 5.69 -9.71
C ALA A 385 12.47 5.13 -9.12
N THR A 386 13.62 5.45 -9.71
CA THR A 386 14.96 5.06 -9.23
C THR A 386 15.38 5.75 -7.93
N GLU A 387 14.77 6.90 -7.60
CA GLU A 387 15.05 7.67 -6.39
C GLU A 387 14.10 7.36 -5.22
N MET A 388 13.02 6.61 -5.46
CA MET A 388 12.12 6.17 -4.39
C MET A 388 12.86 5.26 -3.41
N VAL A 389 12.69 5.49 -2.12
CA VAL A 389 13.27 4.70 -1.03
C VAL A 389 12.24 3.68 -0.54
N ILE A 390 12.71 2.53 -0.07
CA ILE A 390 11.89 1.51 0.58
C ILE A 390 12.22 1.51 2.08
N TYR A 391 11.31 2.03 2.88
CA TYR A 391 11.40 2.01 4.33
C TYR A 391 10.85 0.70 4.89
N LEU A 392 11.65 -0.01 5.70
CA LEU A 392 11.24 -1.20 6.43
C LEU A 392 11.13 -0.85 7.92
N GLU A 393 9.92 -0.89 8.46
CA GLU A 393 9.68 -0.58 9.88
C GLU A 393 10.10 -1.72 10.79
N GLU A 394 10.86 -1.39 11.82
CA GLU A 394 11.18 -2.28 12.94
C GLU A 394 9.92 -2.94 13.51
N THR A 395 10.08 -4.15 14.04
CA THR A 395 9.01 -4.82 14.77
C THR A 395 9.20 -4.61 16.27
N GLU A 396 8.09 -4.51 17.00
CA GLU A 396 8.12 -4.29 18.45
C GLU A 396 8.74 -5.46 19.22
N ASP A 397 8.66 -6.69 18.68
CA ASP A 397 9.18 -7.89 19.33
C ASP A 397 10.60 -8.28 18.92
N ASP A 398 11.09 -7.83 17.75
CA ASP A 398 12.49 -7.92 17.35
C ASP A 398 12.87 -6.82 16.33
N PRO A 399 13.43 -5.68 16.78
CA PRO A 399 13.88 -4.62 15.89
C PRO A 399 14.96 -5.05 14.89
N ALA A 400 15.73 -6.11 15.18
CA ALA A 400 16.80 -6.56 14.29
C ALA A 400 16.26 -7.28 13.05
N PHE A 401 15.01 -7.75 13.06
CA PHE A 401 14.39 -8.48 11.97
C PHE A 401 14.48 -7.76 10.62
N VAL A 402 14.26 -6.45 10.58
CA VAL A 402 14.31 -5.67 9.33
C VAL A 402 15.69 -5.63 8.69
N HIS A 403 16.76 -5.79 9.47
CA HIS A 403 18.10 -5.91 8.93
C HIS A 403 18.30 -7.25 8.21
N LEU A 404 17.70 -8.33 8.72
CA LEU A 404 17.69 -9.64 8.06
C LEU A 404 16.88 -9.59 6.76
N VAL A 405 15.69 -8.96 6.78
CA VAL A 405 14.88 -8.75 5.57
C VAL A 405 15.68 -7.97 4.52
N LYS A 406 16.35 -6.88 4.91
CA LYS A 406 17.22 -6.12 4.00
C LYS A 406 18.35 -6.96 3.41
N GLN A 407 18.99 -7.82 4.22
CA GLN A 407 20.03 -8.73 3.74
C GLN A 407 19.48 -9.72 2.70
N GLU A 408 18.31 -10.29 2.94
CA GLU A 408 17.64 -11.20 2.00
C GLU A 408 17.21 -10.48 0.72
N ILE A 409 16.73 -9.23 0.80
CA ILE A 409 16.47 -8.40 -0.38
C ILE A 409 17.75 -8.22 -1.18
N ALA A 410 18.87 -7.86 -0.54
CA ALA A 410 20.14 -7.68 -1.24
C ALA A 410 20.66 -8.97 -1.90
N ARG A 411 20.35 -10.14 -1.33
CA ARG A 411 20.67 -11.45 -1.89
C ARG A 411 19.81 -11.78 -3.12
N LEU A 412 18.54 -11.38 -3.12
CA LEU A 412 17.58 -11.65 -4.19
C LEU A 412 17.67 -10.63 -5.34
N ASP A 413 17.89 -9.36 -5.00
CA ASP A 413 18.03 -8.24 -5.94
C ASP A 413 18.98 -7.17 -5.37
N ALA A 414 20.25 -7.24 -5.79
CA ALA A 414 21.28 -6.30 -5.37
C ALA A 414 21.01 -4.87 -5.87
N GLY A 415 20.25 -4.69 -6.96
CA GLY A 415 19.97 -3.36 -7.53
C GLY A 415 19.04 -2.52 -6.68
N ILE A 416 18.25 -3.15 -5.80
CA ILE A 416 17.29 -2.47 -4.93
C ILE A 416 17.87 -2.26 -3.51
N ALA A 417 18.88 -3.04 -3.11
CA ALA A 417 19.44 -3.02 -1.75
C ALA A 417 19.82 -1.63 -1.24
N ASP A 418 20.41 -0.80 -2.12
CA ASP A 418 20.84 0.56 -1.82
C ASP A 418 19.69 1.54 -1.61
N ARG A 419 18.46 1.15 -1.93
CA ARG A 419 17.24 1.93 -1.72
C ARG A 419 16.47 1.49 -0.48
N VAL A 420 16.85 0.37 0.14
CA VAL A 420 16.19 -0.15 1.35
C VAL A 420 16.78 0.48 2.61
N ARG A 421 15.91 1.02 3.47
CA ARG A 421 16.25 1.71 4.72
C ARG A 421 15.43 1.16 5.88
N PRO A 422 16.06 0.45 6.84
CA PRO A 422 15.44 0.17 8.12
C PRO A 422 15.07 1.47 8.83
N THR A 423 13.90 1.52 9.46
CA THR A 423 13.40 2.71 10.16
C THR A 423 12.62 2.30 11.41
N PRO A 424 12.53 3.17 12.44
CA PRO A 424 11.75 2.88 13.63
C PRO A 424 10.29 2.54 13.34
N SER A 425 9.72 1.66 14.18
CA SER A 425 8.31 1.28 14.10
C SER A 425 7.40 2.46 14.38
N LEU A 426 6.34 2.59 13.59
CA LEU A 426 5.23 3.52 13.85
C LEU A 426 3.92 2.80 14.15
N ALA A 427 3.95 1.48 14.32
CA ALA A 427 2.76 0.62 14.45
C ALA A 427 1.87 0.97 15.65
N THR A 428 2.48 1.39 16.76
CA THR A 428 1.79 1.72 18.01
C THR A 428 1.53 3.22 18.19
N VAL A 429 1.98 4.05 17.25
CA VAL A 429 1.88 5.51 17.33
C VAL A 429 0.43 5.97 17.12
N SER A 430 -0.02 6.98 17.87
CA SER A 430 -1.32 7.60 17.62
C SER A 430 -1.40 8.24 16.21
N PRO A 431 -2.56 8.25 15.52
CA PRO A 431 -2.65 8.81 14.17
C PRO A 431 -2.16 10.27 14.06
N GLU A 432 -2.44 11.09 15.08
CA GLU A 432 -1.99 12.50 15.15
C GLU A 432 -0.45 12.61 15.26
N GLU A 433 0.18 11.87 16.17
CA GLU A 433 1.64 11.85 16.32
C GLU A 433 2.34 11.27 15.09
N ARG A 434 1.74 10.23 14.47
CA ARG A 434 2.26 9.60 13.25
C ARG A 434 2.26 10.58 12.07
N ALA A 435 1.12 11.23 11.83
CA ALA A 435 1.00 12.23 10.77
C ALA A 435 2.00 13.37 10.95
N ARG A 436 2.16 13.86 12.20
CA ARG A 436 3.15 14.90 12.52
C ARG A 436 4.58 14.43 12.24
N TYR A 437 4.96 13.24 12.70
CA TYR A 437 6.30 12.71 12.50
C TYR A 437 6.66 12.55 11.02
N LEU A 438 5.73 12.04 10.20
CA LEU A 438 5.94 11.87 8.76
C LEU A 438 5.97 13.21 8.00
N ALA A 439 5.20 14.20 8.45
CA ALA A 439 5.24 15.56 7.88
C ALA A 439 6.45 16.39 8.37
N ALA A 440 7.08 15.98 9.47
CA ALA A 440 8.19 16.71 10.09
C ALA A 440 9.49 16.59 9.28
N GLN A 441 10.31 17.64 9.38
CA GLN A 441 11.54 17.75 8.60
C GLN A 441 12.57 16.73 9.09
N PRO A 442 13.20 15.94 8.18
CA PRO A 442 14.38 15.16 8.52
C PRO A 442 15.46 16.05 9.12
N LEU A 443 16.06 15.63 10.24
CA LEU A 443 17.08 16.44 10.88
C LEU A 443 18.43 16.32 10.16
N ALA A 444 18.66 17.19 9.17
CA ALA A 444 19.90 17.25 8.40
C ALA A 444 20.98 18.14 9.07
N TRP A 445 20.99 18.23 10.41
CA TRP A 445 21.96 19.05 11.13
C TRP A 445 23.37 18.49 11.01
N ALA A 446 24.36 19.36 10.87
CA ALA A 446 25.77 18.97 10.94
C ALA A 446 26.14 18.49 12.36
N LEU A 447 27.15 17.63 12.45
CA LEU A 447 27.62 17.07 13.73
C LEU A 447 27.87 18.14 14.83
N PRO A 448 28.49 19.31 14.55
CA PRO A 448 28.70 20.32 15.58
C PRO A 448 27.41 20.84 16.21
N LEU A 449 26.35 21.01 15.41
CA LEU A 449 25.06 21.51 15.90
C LEU A 449 24.34 20.45 16.76
N ARG A 450 24.48 19.17 16.40
CA ARG A 450 23.98 18.05 17.22
C ARG A 450 24.69 18.00 18.58
N GLN A 451 26.01 18.15 18.58
CA GLN A 451 26.82 18.20 19.79
C GLN A 451 26.50 19.42 20.66
N GLU A 452 26.25 20.58 20.04
CA GLU A 452 25.79 21.77 20.74
C GLU A 452 24.46 21.51 21.46
N LEU A 453 23.46 20.93 20.79
CA LEU A 453 22.19 20.56 21.42
C LEU A 453 22.39 19.60 22.60
N LEU A 454 23.21 18.56 22.44
CA LEU A 454 23.52 17.64 23.53
C LEU A 454 24.19 18.36 24.71
N ALA A 455 25.09 19.31 24.44
CA ALA A 455 25.71 20.13 25.48
C ALA A 455 24.71 21.07 26.18
N HIS A 456 23.71 21.59 25.46
CA HIS A 456 22.60 22.34 26.06
C HIS A 456 21.79 21.45 27.02
N MET A 457 21.45 20.23 26.60
CA MET A 457 20.73 19.27 27.43
C MET A 457 21.56 18.79 28.62
N ALA A 458 22.88 18.63 28.48
CA ALA A 458 23.75 18.29 29.60
C ALA A 458 23.66 19.31 30.74
N ARG A 459 23.52 20.60 30.40
CA ARG A 459 23.37 21.68 31.40
C ARG A 459 22.04 21.64 32.14
N THR A 460 21.03 20.95 31.61
CA THR A 460 19.74 20.75 32.30
C THR A 460 19.72 19.48 33.17
N GLY A 461 20.87 18.79 33.29
CA GLY A 461 21.05 17.60 34.12
C GLY A 461 20.82 16.28 33.38
N PHE A 462 20.60 16.32 32.06
CA PHE A 462 20.49 15.11 31.25
C PHE A 462 21.86 14.50 30.98
N ALA A 463 21.98 13.16 31.03
CA ALA A 463 23.24 12.43 30.85
C ALA A 463 23.67 12.33 29.37
N ALA A 464 23.90 13.47 28.73
CA ALA A 464 24.13 13.56 27.29
C ALA A 464 25.55 13.18 26.86
N GLU A 465 26.51 13.09 27.78
CA GLU A 465 27.94 12.93 27.47
C GLU A 465 28.28 11.59 26.79
N ARG A 466 27.40 10.59 26.92
CA ARG A 466 27.57 9.24 26.35
C ARG A 466 26.80 9.02 25.06
N ILE A 467 26.12 10.05 24.56
CA ILE A 467 25.30 9.95 23.35
C ILE A 467 26.19 10.07 22.12
N ASP A 468 26.20 9.03 21.29
CA ASP A 468 26.79 9.06 19.96
C ASP A 468 25.90 9.91 19.04
N ALA A 469 26.33 11.14 18.76
CA ALA A 469 25.56 12.11 17.97
C ALA A 469 25.35 11.71 16.51
N ASP A 470 26.12 10.77 15.96
CA ASP A 470 25.89 10.27 14.60
C ASP A 470 24.73 9.26 14.57
N ARG A 471 24.68 8.38 15.57
CA ARG A 471 23.62 7.35 15.68
C ARG A 471 22.34 7.88 16.30
N ALA A 472 22.45 8.68 17.36
CA ALA A 472 21.32 9.13 18.14
C ALA A 472 20.35 10.03 17.35
N PHE A 473 20.86 10.79 16.39
CA PHE A 473 20.03 11.67 15.57
C PHE A 473 19.50 10.98 14.30
N ALA A 474 19.81 9.70 14.08
CA ALA A 474 19.22 8.92 13.00
C ALA A 474 17.70 8.83 13.21
N ASN A 475 16.93 9.20 12.18
CA ASN A 475 15.46 9.26 12.21
C ASN A 475 14.85 10.28 13.19
N VAL A 476 15.64 11.15 13.82
CA VAL A 476 15.08 12.28 14.58
C VAL A 476 14.50 13.29 13.60
N ARG A 477 13.31 13.82 13.92
CA ARG A 477 12.60 14.81 13.10
C ARG A 477 12.41 16.11 13.83
N LEU A 478 12.46 17.23 13.10
CA LEU A 478 12.11 18.55 13.60
C LEU A 478 10.65 18.84 13.22
N ALA A 479 9.78 18.95 14.22
CA ALA A 479 8.39 19.31 14.03
C ALA A 479 8.14 20.74 14.49
N GLU A 480 7.36 21.46 13.69
CA GLU A 480 6.81 22.76 14.05
C GLU A 480 5.40 22.52 14.60
N LEU A 481 5.07 23.23 15.68
CA LEU A 481 3.77 23.18 16.32
C LEU A 481 3.16 24.57 16.26
N ALA A 482 1.93 24.66 15.77
CA ALA A 482 1.16 25.89 15.86
C ALA A 482 0.61 26.09 17.27
N ALA A 483 0.30 27.34 17.63
CA ALA A 483 -0.48 27.64 18.83
C ALA A 483 -1.76 26.78 18.89
N GLU A 484 -2.10 26.33 20.10
CA GLU A 484 -3.22 25.44 20.45
C GLU A 484 -3.08 23.98 19.96
N GLU A 485 -2.01 23.65 19.26
CA GLU A 485 -1.79 22.28 18.79
C GLU A 485 -1.42 21.34 19.95
N VAL A 486 -2.06 20.16 19.98
CA VAL A 486 -1.76 19.10 20.96
C VAL A 486 -0.56 18.29 20.47
N LEU A 487 0.58 18.42 21.15
CA LEU A 487 1.77 17.62 20.87
C LEU A 487 1.59 16.17 21.32
N VAL A 488 1.13 15.99 22.57
CA VAL A 488 0.90 14.68 23.20
C VAL A 488 -0.46 14.68 23.84
N ARG A 489 -1.21 13.59 23.71
CA ARG A 489 -2.48 13.37 24.39
C ARG A 489 -2.32 12.33 25.50
N ALA A 490 -2.85 12.61 26.68
CA ALA A 490 -2.84 11.62 27.75
C ALA A 490 -3.62 10.35 27.35
N GLY A 491 -3.14 9.18 27.79
CA GLY A 491 -3.72 7.87 27.47
C GLY A 491 -3.31 7.30 26.11
N THR A 492 -2.57 8.02 25.27
CA THR A 492 -2.02 7.45 24.03
C THR A 492 -0.75 6.63 24.31
N PRO A 493 -0.36 5.69 23.43
CA PRO A 493 0.92 5.00 23.55
C PRO A 493 2.12 5.97 23.51
N ALA A 494 3.15 5.70 24.31
CA ALA A 494 4.36 6.50 24.33
C ALA A 494 5.36 6.05 23.24
N ALA A 495 5.19 6.54 22.02
CA ALA A 495 6.02 6.16 20.88
C ALA A 495 7.18 7.12 20.56
N PHE A 496 7.16 8.33 21.14
CA PHE A 496 8.21 9.33 20.95
C PHE A 496 8.69 9.95 22.27
N VAL A 497 9.94 10.41 22.30
CA VAL A 497 10.44 11.38 23.27
C VAL A 497 10.63 12.72 22.56
N TYR A 498 10.36 13.83 23.26
CA TYR A 498 10.45 15.16 22.67
C TYR A 498 11.51 16.02 23.34
N VAL A 499 12.14 16.90 22.55
CA VAL A 499 12.98 18.00 23.05
C VAL A 499 12.39 19.32 22.56
N PRO A 500 11.81 20.16 23.42
CA PRO A 500 11.42 21.52 23.04
C PRO A 500 12.66 22.38 22.81
N LEU A 501 12.73 23.04 21.66
CA LEU A 501 13.85 23.93 21.30
C LEU A 501 13.66 25.37 21.78
N GLY A 502 12.49 25.67 22.34
CA GLY A 502 12.13 26.98 22.87
C GLY A 502 10.91 26.88 23.78
N PRO A 503 10.58 27.97 24.50
CA PRO A 503 9.46 27.98 25.42
C PRO A 503 8.13 28.03 24.65
N GLY A 504 7.04 27.54 25.24
CA GLY A 504 5.72 27.61 24.61
C GLY A 504 4.89 26.34 24.67
N LEU A 505 5.35 25.30 25.36
CA LEU A 505 4.54 24.13 25.67
C LEU A 505 4.04 24.20 27.11
N SER A 506 2.82 23.74 27.34
CA SER A 506 2.24 23.52 28.67
C SER A 506 1.85 22.06 28.86
N ILE A 507 2.16 21.54 30.05
CA ILE A 507 1.93 20.14 30.43
C ILE A 507 0.74 20.10 31.37
N PHE A 508 -0.22 19.23 31.05
CA PHE A 508 -1.45 18.98 31.80
C PHE A 508 -1.45 17.51 32.28
N PRO A 509 -0.89 17.22 33.47
CA PRO A 509 -0.80 15.86 33.96
C PRO A 509 -2.17 15.29 34.37
N LEU A 510 -2.34 13.98 34.20
CA LEU A 510 -3.46 13.25 34.78
C LEU A 510 -3.32 13.15 36.31
N GLY A 511 -4.42 12.94 37.01
CA GLY A 511 -4.41 12.66 38.47
C GLY A 511 -4.59 13.89 39.36
N GLY A 512 -5.08 15.01 38.81
CA GLY A 512 -5.44 16.20 39.60
C GLY A 512 -4.26 17.13 39.93
N TYR A 513 -3.09 16.92 39.33
CA TYR A 513 -1.96 17.84 39.46
C TYR A 513 -2.20 19.13 38.66
N HIS A 514 -1.62 20.22 39.13
CA HIS A 514 -1.64 21.49 38.40
C HIS A 514 -0.86 21.40 37.09
N SER A 515 -1.33 22.12 36.08
CA SER A 515 -0.59 22.33 34.84
C SER A 515 0.65 23.20 35.09
N PHE A 516 1.69 22.99 34.29
CA PHE A 516 2.94 23.76 34.37
C PHE A 516 3.59 23.90 32.99
N PRO A 517 4.38 24.95 32.74
CA PRO A 517 5.08 25.11 31.47
C PRO A 517 6.17 24.05 31.32
N ALA A 518 6.38 23.57 30.10
CA ALA A 518 7.53 22.75 29.77
C ALA A 518 8.77 23.63 29.59
N GLU A 519 9.85 23.28 30.27
CA GLU A 519 11.12 23.99 30.10
C GLU A 519 11.81 23.58 28.79
N PRO A 520 12.39 24.53 28.03
CA PRO A 520 13.21 24.23 26.87
C PRO A 520 14.35 23.27 27.20
N TRP A 521 14.74 22.43 26.24
CA TRP A 521 15.86 21.50 26.32
C TRP A 521 15.70 20.34 27.34
N LEU A 522 14.57 20.26 28.05
CA LEU A 522 14.24 19.11 28.89
C LEU A 522 13.45 18.06 28.10
N LEU A 523 13.80 16.80 28.29
CA LEU A 523 13.07 15.69 27.66
C LEU A 523 11.63 15.63 28.15
N LEU A 524 10.69 15.52 27.21
CA LEU A 524 9.28 15.29 27.49
C LEU A 524 8.87 13.89 27.04
N GLY A 525 8.08 13.22 27.87
CA GLY A 525 7.49 11.92 27.52
C GLY A 525 8.41 10.69 27.71
N ALA A 526 9.66 10.87 28.15
CA ALA A 526 10.62 9.78 28.36
C ALA A 526 10.13 8.71 29.34
N THR A 527 9.41 9.09 30.40
CA THR A 527 8.87 8.14 31.39
C THR A 527 7.95 7.09 30.79
N GLY A 528 7.08 7.48 29.86
CA GLY A 528 6.17 6.54 29.18
C GLY A 528 6.95 5.55 28.32
N VAL A 529 7.93 6.06 27.54
CA VAL A 529 8.79 5.25 26.68
C VAL A 529 9.59 4.22 27.49
N VAL A 530 10.28 4.66 28.55
CA VAL A 530 11.11 3.77 29.39
C VAL A 530 10.27 2.71 30.11
N ARG A 531 9.04 3.05 30.49
CA ARG A 531 8.13 2.11 31.17
C ARG A 531 7.39 1.17 30.21
N GLY A 532 7.37 1.47 28.91
CA GLY A 532 6.46 0.84 27.96
C GLY A 532 4.99 1.07 28.33
N ALA A 533 4.64 2.30 28.74
CA ALA A 533 3.31 2.66 29.24
C ALA A 533 2.72 3.86 28.47
N GLU A 534 1.40 4.04 28.60
CA GLU A 534 0.69 5.18 28.03
C GLU A 534 1.15 6.54 28.62
N ARG A 535 0.85 7.61 27.90
CA ARG A 535 1.14 8.99 28.29
C ARG A 535 0.33 9.39 29.53
N SER A 536 1.01 9.90 30.55
CA SER A 536 0.38 10.38 31.79
C SER A 536 0.01 11.86 31.78
N ALA A 537 0.19 12.56 30.66
CA ALA A 537 -0.09 13.99 30.54
C ALA A 537 -0.45 14.36 29.10
N THR A 538 -1.27 15.40 28.95
CA THR A 538 -1.48 16.09 27.68
C THR A 538 -0.49 17.26 27.59
N ILE A 539 0.14 17.46 26.44
CA ILE A 539 1.07 18.56 26.20
C ILE A 539 0.54 19.38 25.03
N VAL A 540 0.37 20.68 25.24
CA VAL A 540 -0.23 21.61 24.27
C VAL A 540 0.75 22.75 24.00
N ALA A 541 0.86 23.17 22.74
CA ALA A 541 1.55 24.39 22.38
C ALA A 541 0.67 25.61 22.69
N GLU A 542 1.12 26.50 23.57
CA GLU A 542 0.44 27.78 23.86
C GLU A 542 0.77 28.85 22.82
N ARG A 543 1.84 28.63 22.05
CA ARG A 543 2.32 29.48 20.96
C ARG A 543 3.09 28.62 19.97
N ASP A 544 3.33 29.19 18.80
CA ASP A 544 4.17 28.57 17.79
C ASP A 544 5.54 28.21 18.38
N THR A 545 5.95 26.95 18.22
CA THR A 545 7.19 26.43 18.77
C THR A 545 7.72 25.26 17.95
N GLN A 546 8.94 24.82 18.26
CA GLN A 546 9.60 23.71 17.60
C GLN A 546 10.02 22.64 18.59
N VAL A 547 9.87 21.39 18.18
CA VAL A 547 10.25 20.21 18.97
C VAL A 547 11.02 19.22 18.12
N LEU A 548 12.02 18.57 18.72
CA LEU A 548 12.55 17.33 18.16
C LEU A 548 11.64 16.18 18.54
N MET A 549 11.33 15.31 17.59
CA MET A 549 10.65 14.04 17.79
C MET A 549 11.67 12.92 17.66
N ILE A 550 11.89 12.19 18.75
CA ILE A 550 12.84 11.07 18.84
C ILE A 550 12.02 9.78 18.96
N PRO A 551 12.06 8.88 17.97
CA PRO A 551 11.38 7.58 18.06
C PRO A 551 11.80 6.79 19.30
N SER A 552 10.87 6.04 19.91
CA SER A 552 11.12 5.27 21.13
C SER A 552 12.30 4.31 20.99
N SER A 553 12.41 3.58 19.88
CA SER A 553 13.50 2.63 19.64
C SER A 553 14.86 3.34 19.55
N VAL A 554 14.91 4.48 18.85
CA VAL A 554 16.12 5.34 18.77
C VAL A 554 16.47 5.90 20.14
N TYR A 555 15.48 6.36 20.91
CA TYR A 555 15.69 6.87 22.26
C TYR A 555 16.28 5.79 23.15
N LEU A 556 15.65 4.61 23.23
CA LEU A 556 16.08 3.51 24.08
C LEU A 556 17.46 2.97 23.69
N ALA A 557 17.79 2.94 22.39
CA ALA A 557 19.06 2.40 21.90
C ALA A 557 20.23 3.39 22.01
N HIS A 558 19.98 4.70 21.85
CA HIS A 558 21.05 5.67 21.62
C HIS A 558 21.01 6.92 22.50
N TRP A 559 19.88 7.24 23.12
CA TRP A 559 19.74 8.39 24.03
C TRP A 559 19.62 7.99 25.49
N HIS A 560 19.00 6.85 25.78
CA HIS A 560 18.65 6.45 27.12
C HIS A 560 19.89 6.02 27.90
N HIS A 561 20.25 6.84 28.87
CA HIS A 561 21.31 6.54 29.82
C HIS A 561 20.92 6.99 31.22
N THR A 562 21.12 6.13 32.21
CA THR A 562 20.87 6.42 33.62
C THR A 562 22.18 6.68 34.34
N LEU A 563 22.23 7.75 35.14
CA LEU A 563 23.38 8.04 36.01
C LEU A 563 23.49 6.97 37.11
N SER A 564 24.71 6.48 37.34
CA SER A 564 25.04 5.80 38.59
C SER A 564 24.96 6.79 39.77
N ILE A 565 24.93 6.27 41.01
CA ILE A 565 24.91 7.11 42.21
C ILE A 565 26.10 8.08 42.23
N ALA A 566 27.30 7.61 41.88
CA ALA A 566 28.51 8.43 41.86
C ALA A 566 28.43 9.55 40.80
N GLU A 567 27.91 9.24 39.61
CA GLU A 567 27.73 10.23 38.55
C GLU A 567 26.67 11.27 38.91
N PHE A 568 25.57 10.84 39.54
CA PHE A 568 24.56 11.76 40.07
C PHE A 568 25.14 12.69 41.15
N GLN A 569 25.90 12.14 42.10
CA GLN A 569 26.57 12.94 43.13
C GLN A 569 27.49 14.00 42.51
N ALA A 570 28.36 13.59 41.58
CA ALA A 570 29.24 14.51 40.87
C ALA A 570 28.48 15.56 40.05
N ALA A 571 27.34 15.20 39.45
CA ALA A 571 26.49 16.16 38.73
C ALA A 571 25.88 17.21 39.67
N ILE A 572 25.35 16.79 40.82
CA ILE A 572 24.76 17.70 41.82
C ILE A 572 25.83 18.59 42.48
N GLU A 573 27.02 18.06 42.76
CA GLU A 573 28.13 18.87 43.28
C GLU A 573 28.54 19.98 42.30
N ARG A 574 28.57 19.70 40.99
CA ARG A 574 28.82 20.71 39.95
C ARG A 574 27.76 21.80 39.86
N VAL A 575 26.51 21.51 40.25
CA VAL A 575 25.43 22.52 40.30
C VAL A 575 25.50 23.36 41.58
N ARG A 576 26.07 22.80 42.66
CA ARG A 576 26.24 23.49 43.95
C ARG A 576 27.47 24.40 44.00
N ALA A 577 28.52 24.05 43.26
CA ALA A 577 29.73 24.85 43.08
C ALA A 577 29.46 26.01 42.10
#